data_AF-A0A8D8CP61-F1
#
_entry.id   AF-A0A8D8CP61-F1
#
_cell.length_a   1.000
_cell.length_b   1.000
_cell.length_c   1.000
_cell.angle_alpha   90.00
_cell.angle_beta   90.00
_cell.angle_gamma   90.00
#
_symmetry.space_group_name_H-M   'P 1'
#
loop_
_entity.id
_entity.type
_entity.pdbx_description
1 polymer ?
#
loop_
_entity_poly.entity_id
_entity_poly.type
_entity_poly.pdbx_seq_one_letter_code
_entity_poly.pdbx_strand_id
1 'polypeptide(L)'
;MGRVIRAQRKGAGSVFTAHTKKRKGEPKLRAMDYAERHGYLKGVVKHIIHDPGRGAPLAVVHFRDPYKFKLRKQLFIAAEGMYTGQFVYCGKRAQLQIGNVLPIGLMPEGTIVCNLEEKTGDRGKLARTSGNYASVIAHNPDTKRTR
;
A
#
# COMPACT_ATOMS: atom_id res chain seq x y z
N MET A 1 24.50 19.81 37.52
CA MET A 1 23.54 18.75 37.14
C MET A 1 22.81 19.20 35.87
N GLY A 2 22.93 18.48 34.74
CA GLY A 2 22.42 18.92 33.44
C GLY A 2 20.91 18.71 33.25
N ARG A 3 20.26 19.53 32.40
CA ARG A 3 18.84 19.38 32.04
C ARG A 3 18.67 18.43 30.84
N VAL A 4 17.54 17.74 30.78
CA VAL A 4 17.16 16.88 29.65
C VAL A 4 16.89 17.74 28.40
N ILE A 5 17.60 17.44 27.30
CA ILE A 5 17.47 18.21 26.06
C ILE A 5 16.18 17.87 25.30
N ARG A 6 15.74 18.78 24.41
CA ARG A 6 14.51 18.59 23.61
C ARG A 6 14.50 17.28 22.81
N ALA A 7 15.65 16.85 22.29
CA ALA A 7 15.75 15.59 21.54
C ALA A 7 15.37 14.37 22.38
N GLN A 8 15.88 14.31 23.62
CA GLN A 8 15.57 13.24 24.58
C GLN A 8 14.08 13.26 24.98
N ARG A 9 13.48 14.45 25.10
CA ARG A 9 12.06 14.60 25.48
C ARG A 9 11.08 14.03 24.44
N LYS A 10 11.46 13.92 23.16
CA LYS A 10 10.57 13.43 22.10
C LYS A 10 10.21 11.95 22.24
N GLY A 11 11.11 11.13 22.81
CA GLY A 11 10.89 9.69 22.98
C GLY A 11 9.98 9.32 24.16
N ALA A 12 9.68 10.26 25.05
CA ALA A 12 8.93 10.01 26.28
C ALA A 12 7.40 9.84 26.08
N GLY A 13 6.89 10.00 24.86
CA GLY A 13 5.47 9.77 24.56
C GLY A 13 4.48 10.79 25.16
N SER A 14 4.95 11.99 25.50
CA SER A 14 4.11 13.07 26.07
C SER A 14 3.61 14.05 25.00
N VAL A 15 4.04 15.31 25.06
CA VAL A 15 3.58 16.40 24.18
C VAL A 15 3.95 16.22 22.69
N PHE A 16 4.93 15.39 22.37
CA PHE A 16 5.43 15.17 21.00
C PHE A 16 4.77 14.00 20.27
N THR A 17 3.61 13.53 20.74
CA THR A 17 2.85 12.47 20.09
C THR A 17 2.16 12.96 18.81
N ALA A 18 1.88 12.04 17.89
CA ALA A 18 1.19 12.39 16.65
C ALA A 18 -0.29 12.71 16.90
N HIS A 19 -0.79 13.80 16.30
CA HIS A 19 -2.22 14.13 16.33
C HIS A 19 -3.00 13.22 15.37
N THR A 20 -3.57 12.14 15.88
CA THR A 20 -4.19 11.07 15.06
C THR A 20 -5.72 11.14 14.99
N LYS A 21 -6.39 12.00 15.78
CA LYS A 21 -7.87 12.03 15.93
C LYS A 21 -8.66 12.09 14.62
N LYS A 22 -8.18 12.83 13.62
CA LYS A 22 -8.87 13.00 12.33
C LYS A 22 -8.36 12.06 11.21
N ARG A 23 -7.35 11.22 11.50
CA ARG A 23 -6.80 10.29 10.50
C ARG A 23 -7.84 9.25 10.14
N LYS A 24 -7.94 8.91 8.85
CA LYS A 24 -8.96 8.03 8.28
C LYS A 24 -8.66 6.54 8.50
N GLY A 25 -7.41 6.22 8.79
CA GLY A 25 -6.94 4.86 9.09
C GLY A 25 -5.55 4.62 8.52
N GLU A 26 -4.97 3.48 8.85
CA GLU A 26 -3.67 3.11 8.30
C GLU A 26 -3.86 2.52 6.89
N PRO A 27 -3.31 3.14 5.84
CA PRO A 27 -3.37 2.55 4.51
C PRO A 27 -2.51 1.29 4.48
N LYS A 28 -3.02 0.21 3.92
CA LYS A 28 -2.33 -1.08 3.78
C LYS A 28 -2.87 -1.80 2.56
N LEU A 29 -2.00 -2.56 1.88
CA LEU A 29 -2.46 -3.57 0.93
C LEU A 29 -3.33 -4.60 1.65
N ARG A 30 -4.00 -5.46 0.88
CA ARG A 30 -4.73 -6.59 1.46
C ARG A 30 -3.79 -7.54 2.19
N ALA A 31 -4.38 -8.37 3.04
CA ALA A 31 -3.65 -9.50 3.60
C ALA A 31 -3.46 -10.54 2.49
N MET A 32 -2.23 -11.02 2.32
CA MET A 32 -1.92 -12.03 1.32
C MET A 32 -2.61 -13.35 1.66
N ASP A 33 -3.67 -13.66 0.92
CA ASP A 33 -4.46 -14.88 1.07
C ASP A 33 -4.27 -15.82 -0.13
N TYR A 34 -5.01 -16.93 -0.13
CA TYR A 34 -4.92 -17.92 -1.19
C TYR A 34 -5.28 -17.32 -2.57
N ALA A 35 -6.26 -16.41 -2.61
CA ALA A 35 -6.74 -15.79 -3.84
C ALA A 35 -5.68 -14.89 -4.47
N GLU A 36 -4.95 -14.10 -3.68
CA GLU A 36 -3.86 -13.26 -4.20
C GLU A 36 -2.62 -14.08 -4.60
N ARG A 37 -2.33 -15.18 -3.91
CA ARG A 37 -1.15 -16.02 -4.21
C ARG A 37 -1.29 -16.80 -5.52
N HIS A 38 -2.48 -17.34 -5.81
CA HIS A 38 -2.69 -18.24 -6.95
C HIS A 38 -3.53 -17.64 -8.07
N GLY A 39 -4.29 -16.57 -7.80
CA GLY A 39 -5.23 -15.97 -8.73
C GLY A 39 -5.18 -14.45 -8.69
N TYR A 40 -6.35 -13.84 -8.74
CA TYR A 40 -6.56 -12.42 -8.51
C TYR A 40 -7.87 -12.21 -7.78
N LEU A 41 -7.97 -11.09 -7.06
CA LEU A 41 -9.22 -10.62 -6.48
C LEU A 41 -9.57 -9.25 -7.04
N LYS A 42 -10.82 -9.12 -7.47
CA LYS A 42 -11.37 -7.88 -8.00
C LYS A 42 -11.94 -7.02 -6.87
N GLY A 43 -11.48 -5.78 -6.79
CA GLY A 43 -12.01 -4.73 -5.91
C GLY A 43 -12.54 -3.55 -6.72
N VAL A 44 -13.38 -2.72 -6.09
CA VAL A 44 -13.90 -1.47 -6.68
C VAL A 44 -13.44 -0.30 -5.84
N VAL A 45 -12.84 0.71 -6.46
CA VAL A 45 -12.57 2.00 -5.82
C VAL A 45 -13.91 2.71 -5.60
N LYS A 46 -14.35 2.84 -4.35
CA LYS A 46 -15.60 3.54 -4.02
C LYS A 46 -15.38 5.03 -3.89
N HIS A 47 -14.33 5.43 -3.19
CA HIS A 47 -14.01 6.84 -2.95
C HIS A 47 -12.50 7.04 -2.95
N ILE A 48 -12.06 8.20 -3.42
CA ILE A 48 -10.70 8.69 -3.20
C ILE A 48 -10.82 9.85 -2.22
N ILE A 49 -10.15 9.76 -1.07
CA ILE A 49 -10.33 10.66 0.07
C ILE A 49 -8.99 11.22 0.55
N HIS A 50 -9.03 12.41 1.14
CA HIS A 50 -7.90 13.00 1.83
C HIS A 50 -7.78 12.49 3.27
N ASP A 51 -6.56 12.15 3.70
CA ASP A 51 -6.22 11.75 5.07
C ASP A 51 -5.36 12.85 5.75
N PRO A 52 -5.86 13.53 6.79
CA PRO A 52 -5.11 14.61 7.43
C PRO A 52 -3.72 14.19 7.93
N GLY A 53 -2.71 14.97 7.55
CA GLY A 53 -1.30 14.69 7.87
C GLY A 53 -0.60 13.77 6.87
N ARG A 54 -1.25 13.44 5.76
CA ARG A 54 -0.66 12.75 4.60
C ARG A 54 -0.88 13.59 3.34
N GLY A 55 0.15 13.74 2.51
CA GLY A 55 0.04 14.40 1.20
C GLY A 55 -0.61 13.53 0.12
N ALA A 56 -0.35 12.21 0.14
CA ALA A 56 -0.92 11.27 -0.82
C ALA A 56 -2.41 10.96 -0.52
N PRO A 57 -3.30 10.97 -1.52
CA PRO A 57 -4.70 10.59 -1.34
C PRO A 57 -4.84 9.08 -1.04
N LEU A 58 -5.92 8.72 -0.35
CA LEU A 58 -6.26 7.33 -0.06
C LEU A 58 -7.41 6.84 -0.95
N ALA A 59 -7.27 5.64 -1.48
CA ALA A 59 -8.33 4.94 -2.20
C ALA A 59 -9.08 4.00 -1.23
N VAL A 60 -10.38 4.20 -1.09
CA VAL A 60 -11.27 3.27 -0.40
C VAL A 60 -11.69 2.18 -1.37
N VAL A 61 -11.11 1.00 -1.25
CA VAL A 61 -11.38 -0.13 -2.15
C VAL A 61 -12.26 -1.16 -1.45
N HIS A 62 -13.36 -1.55 -2.09
CA HIS A 62 -14.27 -2.58 -1.60
C HIS A 62 -13.97 -3.90 -2.32
N PHE A 63 -13.64 -4.93 -1.55
CA PHE A 63 -13.46 -6.30 -2.03
C PHE A 63 -14.58 -7.19 -1.50
N ARG A 64 -14.96 -8.19 -2.29
CA ARG A 64 -15.74 -9.32 -1.76
C ARG A 64 -14.82 -10.22 -0.94
N ASP A 65 -15.28 -10.67 0.22
CA ASP A 65 -14.55 -11.64 1.01
C ASP A 65 -14.62 -13.02 0.34
N PRO A 66 -13.49 -13.71 0.15
CA PRO A 66 -13.46 -15.00 -0.54
C PRO A 66 -14.07 -16.15 0.27
N TYR A 67 -14.24 -16.00 1.60
CA TYR A 67 -14.70 -17.07 2.50
C TYR A 67 -16.06 -16.80 3.13
N LYS A 68 -16.48 -15.54 3.23
CA LYS A 68 -17.73 -15.13 3.90
C LYS A 68 -18.54 -14.20 3.01
N PHE A 69 -19.87 -14.21 3.12
CA PHE A 69 -20.72 -13.24 2.44
C PHE A 69 -20.62 -11.85 3.11
N LYS A 70 -19.51 -11.14 2.86
CA LYS A 70 -19.29 -9.79 3.36
C LYS A 70 -18.40 -8.97 2.41
N LEU A 71 -18.54 -7.65 2.48
CA LEU A 71 -17.64 -6.73 1.81
C LEU A 71 -16.53 -6.31 2.77
N ARG A 72 -15.27 -6.45 2.34
CA ARG A 72 -14.10 -5.92 3.04
C ARG A 72 -13.71 -4.57 2.45
N LYS A 73 -13.81 -3.52 3.26
CA LYS A 73 -13.26 -2.21 2.97
C LYS A 73 -11.77 -2.20 3.26
N GLN A 74 -10.96 -1.76 2.30
CA GLN A 74 -9.52 -1.56 2.45
C GLN A 74 -9.16 -0.12 2.10
N LEU A 75 -8.17 0.42 2.81
CA LEU A 75 -7.61 1.74 2.55
C LEU A 75 -6.28 1.54 1.84
N PHE A 76 -6.24 1.83 0.56
CA PHE A 76 -5.02 1.80 -0.24
C PHE A 76 -4.45 3.21 -0.38
N ILE A 77 -3.16 3.32 -0.66
CA ILE A 77 -2.60 4.55 -1.21
C ILE A 77 -3.05 4.62 -2.66
N ALA A 78 -3.60 5.75 -3.09
CA ALA A 78 -4.02 5.92 -4.47
C ALA A 78 -2.79 6.14 -5.36
N ALA A 79 -2.68 5.33 -6.42
CA ALA A 79 -1.79 5.62 -7.53
C ALA A 79 -2.37 6.78 -8.36
N GLU A 80 -1.50 7.54 -9.01
CA GLU A 80 -1.92 8.57 -9.95
C GLU A 80 -2.73 7.95 -11.09
N GLY A 81 -3.79 8.63 -11.53
CA GLY A 81 -4.72 8.11 -12.54
C GLY A 81 -5.80 7.16 -12.01
N MET A 82 -5.79 6.81 -10.72
CA MET A 82 -6.91 6.07 -10.14
C MET A 82 -8.18 6.93 -10.07
N TYR A 83 -9.34 6.31 -10.33
CA TYR A 83 -10.64 6.99 -10.32
C TYR A 83 -11.72 6.20 -9.58
N THR A 84 -12.77 6.88 -9.12
CA THR A 84 -13.92 6.24 -8.47
C THR A 84 -14.70 5.39 -9.46
N GLY A 85 -15.02 4.15 -9.08
CA GLY A 85 -15.64 3.15 -9.93
C GLY A 85 -14.64 2.25 -10.65
N GLN A 86 -13.35 2.59 -10.66
CA GLN A 86 -12.31 1.75 -11.24
C GLN A 86 -12.25 0.38 -10.56
N PHE A 87 -12.05 -0.66 -11.36
CA PHE A 87 -11.74 -1.99 -10.86
C PHE A 87 -10.25 -2.13 -10.60
N VAL A 88 -9.89 -2.58 -9.40
CA VAL A 88 -8.53 -2.87 -8.98
C VAL A 88 -8.39 -4.38 -8.83
N TYR A 89 -7.39 -4.95 -9.48
CA TYR A 89 -7.10 -6.38 -9.43
C TYR A 89 -5.85 -6.61 -8.60
N CYS A 90 -5.97 -7.44 -7.56
CA CYS A 90 -4.87 -7.78 -6.67
C CYS A 90 -4.55 -9.27 -6.79
N GLY A 91 -3.31 -9.63 -7.12
CA GLY A 91 -2.83 -11.01 -7.09
C GLY A 91 -1.87 -11.37 -8.22
N LYS A 92 -1.39 -12.61 -8.19
CA LYS A 92 -0.39 -13.15 -9.12
C LYS A 92 -0.86 -13.17 -10.58
N ARG A 93 -2.16 -13.38 -10.82
CA ARG A 93 -2.73 -13.45 -12.19
C ARG A 93 -3.41 -12.15 -12.62
N ALA A 94 -3.24 -11.06 -11.86
CA ALA A 94 -3.75 -9.76 -12.28
C ALA A 94 -2.95 -9.25 -13.50
N GLN A 95 -3.58 -8.39 -14.31
CA GLN A 95 -2.90 -7.75 -15.44
C GLN A 95 -2.15 -6.50 -14.96
N LEU A 96 -1.04 -6.19 -15.62
CA LEU A 96 -0.26 -4.99 -15.35
C LEU A 96 -1.02 -3.76 -15.84
N GLN A 97 -1.67 -3.05 -14.91
CA GLN A 97 -2.36 -1.79 -15.15
C GLN A 97 -2.21 -0.89 -13.94
N ILE A 98 -2.36 0.42 -14.16
CA ILE A 98 -2.28 1.42 -13.09
C ILE A 98 -3.35 1.14 -12.03
N GLY A 99 -2.91 1.06 -10.77
CA GLY A 99 -3.76 0.77 -9.61
C GLY A 99 -3.88 -0.71 -9.26
N ASN A 100 -3.49 -1.63 -10.15
CA ASN A 100 -3.45 -3.07 -9.83
C ASN A 100 -2.26 -3.41 -8.93
N VAL A 101 -2.39 -4.51 -8.18
CA VAL A 101 -1.38 -4.97 -7.23
C VAL A 101 -0.90 -6.35 -7.66
N LEU A 102 0.38 -6.45 -8.03
CA LEU A 102 1.01 -7.68 -8.49
C LEU A 102 2.32 -7.93 -7.73
N PRO A 103 2.77 -9.20 -7.65
CA PRO A 103 4.13 -9.52 -7.25
C PRO A 103 5.15 -8.88 -8.20
N ILE A 104 6.20 -8.28 -7.65
CA ILE A 104 7.23 -7.54 -8.42
C ILE A 104 7.91 -8.44 -9.46
N GLY A 105 8.15 -9.71 -9.15
CA GLY A 105 8.80 -10.65 -10.07
C GLY A 105 7.99 -11.01 -11.33
N LEU A 106 6.77 -10.50 -11.48
CA LEU A 106 5.97 -10.64 -12.71
C LEU A 106 5.89 -9.34 -13.52
N MET A 107 6.36 -8.23 -12.96
CA MET A 107 6.41 -6.96 -13.66
C MET A 107 7.69 -6.92 -14.49
N PRO A 108 7.68 -6.36 -15.71
CA PRO A 108 8.91 -6.18 -16.47
C PRO A 108 9.84 -5.16 -15.82
N GLU A 109 11.13 -5.25 -16.17
CA GLU A 109 12.15 -4.28 -15.78
C GLU A 109 11.81 -2.89 -16.34
N GLY A 110 12.19 -1.84 -15.61
CA GLY A 110 11.83 -0.45 -15.89
C GLY A 110 10.42 -0.05 -15.42
N THR A 111 9.61 -0.98 -14.90
CA THR A 111 8.28 -0.64 -14.37
C THR A 111 8.35 0.28 -13.15
N ILE A 112 7.45 1.26 -13.13
CA ILE A 112 7.27 2.18 -12.02
C ILE A 112 6.22 1.61 -11.08
N VAL A 113 6.56 1.48 -9.80
CA VAL A 113 5.73 0.87 -8.77
C VAL A 113 5.62 1.76 -7.54
N CYS A 114 4.51 1.62 -6.80
CA CYS A 114 4.27 2.35 -5.56
C CYS A 114 3.78 1.40 -4.46
N ASN A 115 3.91 1.82 -3.20
CA ASN A 115 3.44 1.08 -2.02
C ASN A 115 4.00 -0.36 -1.94
N LEU A 116 5.32 -0.48 -2.14
CA LEU A 116 6.06 -1.73 -2.24
C LEU A 116 6.25 -2.39 -0.86
N GLU A 117 6.22 -3.72 -0.84
CA GLU A 117 6.46 -4.53 0.37
C GLU A 117 7.97 -4.78 0.56
N GLU A 118 8.52 -4.44 1.74
CA GLU A 118 9.91 -4.77 2.07
C GLU A 118 10.07 -6.28 2.28
N LYS A 119 9.06 -6.88 2.91
CA LYS A 119 8.92 -8.33 3.09
C LYS A 119 7.55 -8.76 2.62
N THR A 120 7.50 -9.89 1.92
CA THR A 120 6.25 -10.48 1.40
C THR A 120 5.17 -10.56 2.49
N GLY A 121 4.06 -9.86 2.29
CA GLY A 121 2.91 -9.81 3.19
C GLY A 121 2.96 -8.73 4.28
N ASP A 122 3.95 -7.82 4.28
CA ASP A 122 4.01 -6.68 5.21
C ASP A 122 3.00 -5.55 4.90
N ARG A 123 2.26 -5.71 3.80
CA ARG A 123 1.14 -4.86 3.36
C ARG A 123 1.54 -3.45 2.93
N GLY A 124 2.79 -3.26 2.52
CA GLY A 124 3.31 -2.05 1.89
C GLY A 124 4.05 -1.14 2.88
N LYS A 125 5.34 -0.93 2.62
CA LYS A 125 6.26 -0.15 3.47
C LYS A 125 7.04 0.92 2.71
N LEU A 126 7.39 0.67 1.45
CA LEU A 126 8.26 1.53 0.64
C LEU A 126 7.47 2.32 -0.42
N ALA A 127 8.01 3.46 -0.88
CA ALA A 127 7.41 4.35 -1.88
C ALA A 127 5.94 4.73 -1.58
N ARG A 128 5.69 5.35 -0.42
CA ARG A 128 4.34 5.63 0.12
C ARG A 128 3.98 7.11 0.23
N THR A 129 4.93 7.99 -0.05
CA THR A 129 4.77 9.45 0.00
C THR A 129 4.18 9.95 -1.33
N SER A 130 3.58 11.13 -1.32
CA SER A 130 3.01 11.74 -2.54
C SER A 130 4.10 11.95 -3.60
N GLY A 131 3.82 11.53 -4.84
CA GLY A 131 4.73 11.68 -5.99
C GLY A 131 5.96 10.76 -5.96
N ASN A 132 6.12 9.91 -4.94
CA ASN A 132 7.25 9.00 -4.84
C ASN A 132 6.94 7.67 -5.50
N TYR A 133 7.95 7.05 -6.09
CA TYR A 133 7.87 5.77 -6.78
C TYR A 133 9.16 4.99 -6.61
N ALA A 134 9.09 3.68 -6.86
CA ALA A 134 10.26 2.83 -7.05
C ALA A 134 10.27 2.34 -8.50
N SER A 135 11.46 2.06 -9.03
CA SER A 135 11.62 1.45 -10.34
C SER A 135 12.19 0.06 -10.17
N VAL A 136 11.65 -0.90 -10.93
CA VAL A 136 12.19 -2.26 -11.00
C VAL A 136 13.40 -2.23 -11.92
N ILE A 137 14.59 -2.54 -11.40
CA ILE A 137 15.84 -2.46 -12.17
C ILE A 137 16.11 -3.81 -12.84
N ALA A 138 16.13 -4.88 -12.06
CA ALA A 138 16.49 -6.20 -12.58
C ALA A 138 15.91 -7.36 -11.77
N HIS A 139 15.61 -8.47 -12.46
CA HIS A 139 15.25 -9.73 -11.81
C HIS A 139 16.41 -10.72 -11.86
N ASN A 140 16.77 -11.28 -10.72
CA ASN A 140 17.71 -12.39 -10.64
C ASN A 140 16.92 -13.71 -10.55
N PRO A 141 16.91 -14.55 -11.60
CA PRO A 141 16.12 -15.78 -11.64
C PRO A 141 16.62 -16.85 -10.65
N ASP A 142 17.94 -16.91 -10.41
CA ASP A 142 18.55 -17.93 -9.56
C ASP A 142 18.21 -17.72 -8.08
N THR A 143 18.29 -16.47 -7.63
CA THR A 143 18.02 -16.10 -6.23
C THR A 143 16.56 -15.73 -5.99
N LYS A 144 15.74 -15.64 -7.04
CA LYS A 144 14.35 -15.13 -7.01
C LYS A 144 14.24 -13.76 -6.35
N ARG A 145 15.30 -12.94 -6.45
CA ARG A 145 15.35 -11.58 -5.90
C ARG A 145 15.21 -10.57 -7.03
N THR A 146 14.44 -9.53 -6.76
CA THR A 146 14.31 -8.38 -7.66
C THR A 146 15.04 -7.19 -7.03
N ARG A 147 15.75 -6.42 -7.86
CA ARG A 147 16.44 -5.19 -7.49
C ARG A 147 15.74 -4.00 -8.12
#